data_AF-A0A4S8KV12-F1
#
_entry.id   AF-A0A4S8KV12-F1
#
_cell.length_a   1.000
_cell.length_b   1.000
_cell.length_c   1.000
_cell.angle_alpha   90.00
_cell.angle_beta   90.00
_cell.angle_gamma   90.00
#
_symmetry.space_group_name_H-M   'P 1'
#
loop_
_entity.id
_entity.type
_entity.pdbx_description
1 polymer ?
#
loop_
_entity_poly.entity_id
_entity_poly.type
_entity_poly.pdbx_seq_one_letter_code
_entity_poly.pdbx_strand_id
1 'polypeptide(L)'
;MRSFPSEFRLRDLAAITGEVCELKRNPHIREANESSEAWFRSIGAYHGKTLQRFFSHRFDLFAELSFPDADEQHLETCIDFFFWAFS
;
A
#
# COMPACT_ATOMS: atom_id res chain seq x y z
N MET A 1 28.67 -17.17 21.63
CA MET A 1 27.62 -16.49 20.81
C MET A 1 28.14 -15.12 20.42
N ARG A 2 28.05 -14.72 19.15
CA ARG A 2 28.34 -13.33 18.75
C ARG A 2 27.17 -12.43 19.18
N SER A 3 27.46 -11.30 19.80
CA SER A 3 26.41 -10.31 20.10
C SER A 3 25.94 -9.66 18.79
N PHE A 4 24.63 -9.57 18.61
CA PHE A 4 24.08 -8.78 17.51
C PHE A 4 24.31 -7.29 17.77
N PRO A 5 24.55 -6.49 16.71
CA PRO A 5 24.69 -5.05 16.86
C PRO A 5 23.35 -4.42 17.32
N SER A 6 23.43 -3.35 18.11
CA SER A 6 22.25 -2.60 18.58
C SER A 6 21.55 -1.81 17.47
N GLU A 7 22.23 -1.61 16.35
CA GLU A 7 21.74 -0.91 15.18
C GLU A 7 22.35 -1.51 13.90
N PHE A 8 21.63 -1.36 12.80
CA PHE A 8 22.15 -1.65 11.46
C PHE A 8 21.53 -0.69 10.46
N ARG A 9 22.21 -0.48 9.33
CA ARG A 9 21.69 0.34 8.23
C ARG A 9 21.13 -0.58 7.16
N LEU A 10 19.86 -0.38 6.82
CA LEU A 10 19.28 -1.00 5.63
C LEU A 10 19.98 -0.44 4.40
N ARG A 11 20.39 -1.33 3.50
CA ARG A 11 20.85 -0.91 2.18
C ARG A 11 19.65 -0.46 1.37
N ASP A 12 19.85 0.52 0.51
CA ASP A 12 18.84 0.93 -0.45
C ASP A 12 18.67 -0.16 -1.51
N LEU A 13 17.77 -1.10 -1.24
CA LEU A 13 17.52 -2.22 -2.14
C LEU A 13 16.93 -1.75 -3.46
N ALA A 14 16.10 -0.69 -3.46
CA ALA A 14 15.52 -0.14 -4.67
C ALA A 14 16.60 0.44 -5.59
N ALA A 15 17.57 1.17 -5.05
CA ALA A 15 18.73 1.64 -5.82
C ALA A 15 19.60 0.48 -6.33
N ILE A 16 19.76 -0.58 -5.53
CA ILE A 16 20.57 -1.75 -5.91
C ILE A 16 19.89 -2.58 -7.01
N THR A 17 18.58 -2.77 -6.95
CA THR A 17 17.86 -3.65 -7.87
C THR A 17 17.21 -2.92 -9.03
N GLY A 18 17.15 -1.59 -9.02
CA GLY A 18 16.46 -0.80 -10.04
C GLY A 18 16.97 -0.99 -11.47
N GLU A 19 18.23 -1.40 -11.65
CA GLU A 19 18.80 -1.69 -12.98
C GLU A 19 18.24 -2.98 -13.61
N VAL A 20 17.75 -3.93 -12.78
CA VAL A 20 17.29 -5.25 -13.24
C VAL A 20 15.81 -5.52 -12.93
N CYS A 21 15.27 -4.85 -11.92
CA CYS A 21 13.88 -4.89 -11.51
C CYS A 21 13.28 -3.50 -11.75
N GLU A 22 12.65 -3.32 -12.91
CA GLU A 22 11.93 -2.09 -13.22
C GLU A 22 10.84 -1.82 -12.17
N LEU A 23 10.82 -0.60 -11.63
CA LEU A 23 9.75 -0.15 -10.74
C LEU A 23 8.53 0.25 -11.58
N LYS A 24 7.56 -0.67 -11.68
CA LYS A 24 6.29 -0.41 -12.35
C LYS A 24 5.27 0.20 -11.39
N ARG A 25 4.35 0.98 -11.94
CA ARG A 25 3.27 1.66 -11.20
C ARG A 25 1.95 1.43 -11.93
N ASN A 26 0.90 1.08 -11.19
CA ASN A 26 -0.42 0.92 -11.77
C ASN A 26 -1.04 2.29 -12.13
N PRO A 27 -1.47 2.52 -13.39
CA PRO A 27 -2.07 3.79 -13.80
C PRO A 27 -3.46 4.06 -13.21
N HIS A 28 -4.15 3.04 -12.70
CA HIS A 28 -5.51 3.11 -12.17
C HIS A 28 -5.58 3.40 -10.67
N ILE A 29 -4.43 3.70 -10.02
CA ILE A 29 -4.38 3.75 -8.56
C ILE A 29 -5.28 4.83 -7.94
N ARG A 30 -5.40 5.98 -8.61
CA ARG A 30 -6.18 7.09 -8.07
C ARG A 30 -7.65 6.71 -8.00
N GLU A 31 -8.19 6.24 -9.12
CA GLU A 31 -9.60 5.83 -9.26
C GLU A 31 -9.91 4.67 -8.31
N ALA A 32 -9.07 3.64 -8.27
CA ALA A 32 -9.25 2.49 -7.38
C ALA A 32 -9.20 2.88 -5.89
N ASN A 33 -8.27 3.74 -5.47
CA ASN A 33 -8.18 4.17 -4.07
C ASN A 33 -9.36 5.07 -3.66
N GLU A 34 -9.84 5.94 -4.56
CA GLU A 34 -11.02 6.77 -4.28
C GLU A 34 -12.27 5.90 -4.05
N SER A 35 -12.49 4.88 -4.89
CA SER A 35 -13.58 3.91 -4.71
C SER A 35 -13.44 3.12 -3.41
N SER A 36 -12.24 2.62 -3.12
CA SER A 36 -11.97 1.84 -1.90
C SER A 36 -12.15 2.67 -0.63
N GLU A 37 -11.70 3.94 -0.62
CA GLU A 37 -11.91 4.84 0.52
C GLU A 37 -13.39 5.14 0.74
N ALA A 38 -14.16 5.31 -0.34
CA ALA A 38 -15.61 5.51 -0.27
C ALA A 38 -16.32 4.27 0.30
N TRP A 39 -15.95 3.08 -0.18
CA TRP A 39 -16.44 1.81 0.37
C TRP A 39 -16.11 1.69 1.86
N PHE A 40 -14.85 1.90 2.27
CA PHE A 40 -14.44 1.77 3.66
C PHE A 40 -15.16 2.75 4.59
N ARG A 41 -15.38 3.99 4.13
CA ARG A 41 -16.22 4.98 4.85
C ARG A 41 -17.66 4.48 5.02
N SER A 42 -18.23 3.82 4.01
CA SER A 42 -19.60 3.31 4.04
C SER A 42 -19.81 2.18 5.07
N ILE A 43 -18.77 1.39 5.34
CA ILE A 43 -18.80 0.33 6.37
C ILE A 43 -18.94 0.94 7.78
N GLY A 44 -18.41 2.15 7.99
CA GLY A 44 -18.46 2.83 9.28
C GLY A 44 -17.56 2.21 10.35
N ALA A 45 -16.52 1.46 9.95
CA ALA A 45 -15.59 0.83 10.89
C ALA A 45 -14.82 1.88 11.72
N TYR A 46 -14.39 2.98 11.09
CA TYR A 46 -13.63 4.06 11.72
C TYR A 46 -14.23 5.44 11.47
N HIS A 47 -13.95 6.37 12.40
CA HIS A 47 -14.44 7.75 12.36
C HIS A 47 -13.34 8.75 12.74
N GLY A 48 -13.50 10.01 12.28
CA GLY A 48 -12.67 11.13 12.70
C GLY A 48 -11.17 10.90 12.53
N LYS A 49 -10.40 11.17 13.59
CA LYS A 49 -8.93 11.07 13.57
C LYS A 49 -8.41 9.64 13.34
N THR A 50 -9.16 8.62 13.77
CA THR A 50 -8.76 7.22 13.56
C THR A 50 -8.82 6.88 12.07
N LEU A 51 -9.89 7.29 11.40
CA LEU A 51 -10.04 7.09 9.95
C LEU A 51 -8.96 7.85 9.16
N GLN A 52 -8.67 9.10 9.54
CA GLN A 52 -7.60 9.89 8.90
C GLN A 52 -6.22 9.25 9.10
N ARG A 53 -5.94 8.74 10.30
CA ARG A 53 -4.70 8.00 10.57
C ARG A 53 -4.62 6.72 9.75
N PHE A 54 -5.72 5.99 9.63
CA PHE A 54 -5.77 4.76 8.86
C PHE A 54 -5.41 4.99 7.38
N PHE A 55 -6.04 5.97 6.73
CA PHE A 55 -5.71 6.31 5.33
C PHE A 55 -4.30 6.89 5.14
N SER A 56 -3.63 7.36 6.21
CA SER A 56 -2.23 7.80 6.12
C SER A 56 -1.21 6.67 5.90
N HIS A 57 -1.61 5.40 6.04
CA HIS A 57 -0.73 4.24 5.88
C HIS A 57 -0.35 3.92 4.43
N ARG A 58 -0.85 4.69 3.45
CA ARG A 58 -0.50 4.58 2.03
C ARG A 58 -0.69 3.18 1.43
N PHE A 59 -1.81 2.54 1.76
CA PHE A 59 -2.19 1.26 1.16
C PHE A 59 -2.37 1.38 -0.37
N ASP A 60 -2.72 2.58 -0.86
CA ASP A 60 -2.71 2.94 -2.27
C ASP A 60 -1.34 2.67 -2.92
N LEU A 61 -0.27 3.22 -2.33
CA LEU A 61 1.09 3.05 -2.84
C LEU A 61 1.53 1.57 -2.79
N PHE A 62 1.11 0.86 -1.75
CA PHE A 62 1.43 -0.56 -1.64
C PHE A 62 0.75 -1.38 -2.75
N ALA A 63 -0.52 -1.11 -3.06
CA ALA A 63 -1.23 -1.75 -4.15
C ALA A 63 -0.67 -1.34 -5.53
N GLU A 64 -0.38 -0.05 -5.72
CA GLU A 64 0.18 0.51 -6.97
C GLU A 64 1.46 -0.20 -7.41
N LEU A 65 2.34 -0.50 -6.45
CA LEU A 65 3.63 -1.12 -6.68
C LEU A 65 3.55 -2.66 -6.69
N SER A 66 2.59 -3.25 -5.96
CA SER A 66 2.44 -4.71 -5.90
C SER A 66 1.72 -5.29 -7.10
N PHE A 67 0.78 -4.53 -7.69
CA PHE A 67 -0.09 -4.98 -8.77
C PHE A 67 -0.07 -4.01 -9.97
N PRO A 68 1.09 -3.78 -10.61
CA PRO A 68 1.23 -2.76 -11.64
C PRO A 68 0.41 -3.02 -12.91
N ASP A 69 0.10 -4.28 -13.20
CA ASP A 69 -0.58 -4.72 -14.42
C ASP A 69 -2.06 -5.10 -14.18
N ALA A 70 -2.57 -4.90 -12.96
CA ALA A 70 -3.99 -5.14 -12.66
C ALA A 70 -4.87 -4.06 -13.32
N ASP A 71 -6.06 -4.44 -13.77
CA ASP A 71 -7.07 -3.44 -14.11
C ASP A 71 -7.61 -2.75 -12.84
N GLU A 72 -8.38 -1.69 -13.07
CA GLU A 72 -8.95 -0.86 -12.00
C GLU A 72 -9.77 -1.68 -10.99
N GLN A 73 -10.63 -2.59 -11.47
CA GLN A 73 -11.53 -3.37 -10.61
C GLN A 73 -10.76 -4.36 -9.72
N HIS A 74 -9.75 -5.02 -10.27
CA HIS A 74 -8.89 -5.91 -9.49
C HIS A 74 -8.03 -5.13 -8.51
N LEU A 75 -7.53 -3.96 -8.90
CA LEU A 75 -6.74 -3.10 -8.03
C LEU A 75 -7.57 -2.59 -6.83
N GLU A 76 -8.81 -2.15 -7.09
CA GLU A 76 -9.78 -1.77 -6.04
C GLU A 76 -9.98 -2.92 -5.06
N THR A 77 -10.24 -4.13 -5.56
CA THR A 77 -10.41 -5.33 -4.72
C THR A 77 -9.19 -5.61 -3.85
N CYS A 78 -7.97 -5.37 -4.36
CA CYS A 78 -6.74 -5.51 -3.58
C CYS A 78 -6.63 -4.46 -2.47
N ILE A 79 -7.00 -3.21 -2.74
CA ILE A 79 -6.98 -2.13 -1.74
C ILE A 79 -8.03 -2.40 -0.66
N ASP A 80 -9.25 -2.80 -1.03
CA ASP A 80 -10.31 -3.19 -0.10
C ASP A 80 -9.87 -4.35 0.80
N PHE A 81 -9.20 -5.35 0.23
CA PHE A 81 -8.61 -6.44 1.00
C PHE A 81 -7.55 -5.94 1.98
N PHE A 82 -6.69 -5.01 1.59
CA PHE A 82 -5.71 -4.40 2.51
C PHE A 82 -6.41 -3.59 3.61
N PHE A 83 -7.41 -2.80 3.27
CA PHE A 83 -8.20 -2.10 4.28
C PHE A 83 -8.79 -3.09 5.28
N TRP A 84 -9.46 -4.15 4.83
CA TRP A 84 -9.97 -5.19 5.72
C TRP A 84 -8.88 -5.86 6.58
N ALA A 85 -7.75 -6.23 5.98
CA ALA A 85 -6.70 -7.00 6.66
C ALA A 85 -5.94 -6.20 7.73
N PHE A 86 -5.87 -4.87 7.57
CA PHE A 86 -5.13 -3.99 8.47
C PHE A 86 -6.03 -3.10 9.36
N SER A 87 -7.36 -3.25 9.26
CA SER A 87 -8.35 -2.58 10.13
C SER A 87 -8.51 -3.26 11.49
#